data_AF-A0A1C5GIW9-F1
#
_entry.id   AF-A0A1C5GIW9-F1
#
_cell.length_a   1.000
_cell.length_b   1.000
_cell.length_c   1.000
_cell.angle_alpha   90.00
_cell.angle_beta   90.00
_cell.angle_gamma   90.00
#
_symmetry.space_group_name_H-M   'P 1'
#
loop_
_entity.id
_entity.type
_entity.pdbx_description
1 polymer ?
#
loop_
_entity_poly.entity_id
_entity_poly.type
_entity_poly.pdbx_seq_one_letter_code
_entity_poly.pdbx_strand_id
1 'polypeptide(L)'
;MTIHLVDIEQTIHTCPANPDGHPYDIRRTLVDVIPGGPCRAPVTIRCGNTTTQIPCHRHEPATRQCGACRVIVTERTITTRTLTPEVSA
;
A
#
# COMPACT_ATOMS: atom_id res chain seq x y z
N MET A 1 -2.77 1.27 13.47
CA MET A 1 -2.54 0.74 12.14
C MET A 1 -3.33 1.58 11.20
N THR A 2 -2.69 2.38 10.37
CA THR A 2 -3.43 3.11 9.35
C THR A 2 -3.74 2.14 8.22
N ILE A 3 -5.01 1.95 7.89
CA ILE A 3 -5.45 1.07 6.81
C ILE A 3 -5.87 1.93 5.64
N HIS A 4 -5.19 1.77 4.51
CA HIS A 4 -5.61 2.32 3.22
C HIS A 4 -6.45 1.26 2.53
N LEU A 5 -7.74 1.50 2.45
CA LEU A 5 -8.64 0.65 1.69
C LEU A 5 -8.58 1.07 0.23
N VAL A 6 -8.24 0.16 -0.67
CA VAL A 6 -8.09 0.45 -2.09
C VAL A 6 -8.97 -0.45 -2.95
N ASP A 7 -9.55 0.14 -3.98
CA ASP A 7 -10.11 -0.59 -5.11
C ASP A 7 -9.04 -0.66 -6.21
N ILE A 8 -8.92 -1.83 -6.83
CA ILE A 8 -7.97 -2.08 -7.92
C ILE A 8 -8.77 -2.29 -9.21
N GLU A 9 -8.37 -1.56 -10.24
CA GLU A 9 -8.78 -1.85 -11.61
C GLU A 9 -7.55 -2.32 -12.38
N GLN A 10 -7.63 -3.49 -12.97
CA GLN A 10 -6.55 -4.05 -13.77
C GLN A 10 -7.05 -4.48 -15.14
N THR A 11 -6.23 -4.22 -16.15
CA THR A 11 -6.44 -4.75 -17.51
C THR A 11 -5.40 -5.82 -17.79
N ILE A 12 -5.88 -7.01 -18.17
CA ILE A 12 -5.08 -8.19 -18.52
C ILE A 12 -5.01 -8.31 -20.03
N HIS A 13 -3.82 -8.65 -20.54
CA HIS A 13 -3.63 -9.07 -21.93
C HIS A 13 -2.83 -10.36 -21.98
N THR A 14 -2.88 -11.05 -23.10
CA THR A 14 -1.99 -12.17 -23.43
C THR A 14 -0.90 -11.70 -24.38
N CYS A 15 0.31 -12.23 -24.25
CA CYS A 15 1.41 -11.99 -25.17
C CYS A 15 2.25 -13.26 -25.34
N PRO A 16 3.13 -13.36 -26.35
CA PRO A 16 3.94 -14.56 -26.56
C PRO A 16 4.81 -14.95 -25.36
N ALA A 17 5.25 -13.97 -24.55
CA ALA A 17 6.04 -14.23 -23.35
C ALA A 17 5.18 -14.80 -22.20
N ASN A 18 3.91 -14.40 -22.12
CA ASN A 18 2.95 -14.81 -21.09
C ASN A 18 1.63 -15.25 -21.75
N PRO A 19 1.54 -16.50 -22.24
CA PRO A 19 0.37 -17.01 -22.96
C PRO A 19 -0.90 -17.08 -22.09
N ASP A 20 -0.73 -17.31 -20.79
CA ASP A 20 -1.84 -17.42 -19.82
C ASP A 20 -2.41 -16.05 -19.41
N GLY A 21 -1.80 -14.96 -19.88
CA GLY A 21 -2.21 -13.59 -19.62
C GLY A 21 -1.59 -12.97 -18.36
N HIS A 22 -1.42 -11.66 -18.40
CA HIS A 22 -0.98 -10.89 -17.23
C HIS A 22 -1.51 -9.44 -17.23
N PRO A 23 -1.63 -8.82 -16.05
CA PRO A 23 -1.94 -7.40 -15.95
C PRO A 23 -0.87 -6.55 -16.64
N TYR A 24 -1.28 -5.49 -17.34
CA TYR A 24 -0.36 -4.50 -17.92
C TYR A 24 -0.71 -3.05 -17.56
N ASP A 25 -1.98 -2.78 -17.26
CA ASP A 25 -2.42 -1.53 -16.63
C ASP A 25 -3.08 -1.89 -15.30
N ILE A 26 -2.50 -1.42 -14.19
CA ILE A 26 -3.03 -1.62 -12.84
C ILE A 26 -3.19 -0.24 -12.22
N ARG A 27 -4.44 0.14 -11.95
CA ARG A 27 -4.80 1.39 -11.29
C ARG A 27 -5.37 1.08 -9.92
N ARG A 28 -5.07 1.97 -8.97
CA ARG A 28 -5.54 1.87 -7.59
C ARG A 28 -6.26 3.15 -7.23
N THR A 29 -7.45 3.02 -6.68
CA THR A 29 -8.22 4.13 -6.14
C THR A 29 -8.28 3.99 -4.63
N LEU A 30 -7.85 5.03 -3.91
CA LEU A 30 -7.98 5.07 -2.46
C LEU A 30 -9.45 5.33 -2.11
N VAL A 31 -10.06 4.37 -1.42
CA VAL A 31 -11.48 4.40 -1.03
C VAL A 31 -11.65 5.02 0.35
N ASP A 32 -10.80 4.61 1.30
CA ASP A 32 -10.86 5.08 2.68
C ASP A 32 -9.48 5.00 3.35
N VAL A 33 -9.30 5.82 4.39
CA VAL A 33 -8.13 5.79 5.28
C VAL A 33 -8.62 5.66 6.70
N ILE A 34 -8.52 4.46 7.26
CA ILE A 34 -8.87 4.20 8.66
C ILE A 34 -7.64 4.56 9.52
N PRO A 35 -7.73 5.56 10.42
CA PRO A 35 -6.58 6.01 11.18
C PRO A 35 -6.17 4.99 12.24
N GLY A 36 -4.86 4.84 12.41
CA GLY A 36 -4.29 3.83 13.30
C GLY A 36 -4.28 4.09 14.80
N GLY A 37 -4.81 5.24 15.22
CA GLY A 37 -4.67 5.75 16.58
C GLY A 37 -3.24 6.24 16.92
N PRO A 38 -3.01 6.68 18.17
CA PRO A 38 -1.72 7.20 18.59
C PRO A 38 -0.63 6.12 18.63
N CYS A 39 0.63 6.54 18.46
CA CYS A 39 1.79 5.66 18.55
C CYS A 39 1.85 4.95 19.92
N ARG A 40 2.05 3.63 19.90
CA ARG A 40 2.12 2.79 21.12
C ARG A 40 3.53 2.46 21.57
N ALA A 41 4.53 2.81 20.77
CA ALA A 41 5.95 2.65 21.11
C ALA A 41 6.74 3.85 20.56
N PRO A 42 6.58 5.05 21.13
CA PRO A 42 7.34 6.22 20.71
C PRO A 42 8.85 6.01 20.93
N VAL A 43 9.66 6.61 20.07
CA VAL A 43 11.13 6.59 20.18
C VAL A 43 11.60 7.91 20.79
N THR A 44 12.45 7.81 21.80
CA THR A 44 13.12 8.97 22.39
C THR A 44 14.33 9.34 21.56
N ILE A 45 14.34 10.55 21.01
CA ILE A 45 15.48 11.12 20.28
C ILE A 45 16.13 12.18 21.15
N ARG A 46 17.46 12.16 21.20
CA ARG A 46 18.27 13.20 21.85
C ARG A 46 19.17 13.88 20.81
N CYS A 47 19.09 15.21 20.74
CA CYS A 47 19.98 16.04 19.94
C CYS A 47 20.60 17.11 20.85
N GLY A 48 21.87 16.92 21.20
CA GLY A 48 22.55 17.72 22.22
C GLY A 48 21.83 17.67 23.57
N ASN A 49 21.30 18.81 24.00
CA ASN A 49 20.56 18.96 25.26
C ASN A 49 19.04 18.83 25.10
N THR A 50 18.54 18.68 23.88
CA THR A 50 17.10 18.51 23.62
C THR A 50 16.76 17.03 23.54
N THR A 51 15.74 16.61 24.30
CA THR A 51 15.17 15.26 24.22
C THR A 51 13.69 15.38 23.86
N THR A 52 13.24 14.59 22.88
CA THR A 52 11.84 14.55 22.46
C THR A 52 11.40 13.12 22.16
N GLN A 53 10.11 12.86 22.26
CA GLN A 53 9.51 11.61 21.82
C GLN A 53 8.85 11.81 20.46
N ILE A 54 9.16 10.91 19.52
CA ILE A 54 8.53 10.88 18.21
C ILE A 54 7.80 9.55 17.98
N PRO A 55 6.75 9.52 17.16
CA PRO A 55 6.14 8.26 16.72
C PRO A 55 7.16 7.34 16.05
N CYS A 56 7.12 6.04 16.32
CA CYS A 56 8.12 5.12 15.78
C CYS A 56 8.19 5.05 14.25
N HIS A 57 7.13 5.36 13.50
CA HIS A 57 7.21 5.38 12.03
C HIS A 57 8.19 6.43 11.49
N ARG A 58 8.56 7.43 12.30
CA ARG A 58 9.52 8.48 11.90
C ARG A 58 10.98 8.08 12.08
N HIS A 59 11.25 6.92 12.68
CA HIS A 59 12.60 6.46 13.02
C HIS A 59 12.83 4.98 12.73
N GLU A 60 11.89 4.12 13.13
CA GLU A 60 12.01 2.68 13.03
C GLU A 60 11.67 2.17 11.63
N PRO A 61 12.41 1.16 11.12
CA PRO A 61 12.00 0.45 9.92
C PRO A 61 10.66 -0.26 10.12
N ALA A 62 9.93 -0.53 9.04
CA ALA A 62 8.57 -1.09 9.08
C ALA A 62 8.43 -2.34 9.96
N THR A 63 9.43 -3.23 9.93
CA THR A 63 9.48 -4.47 10.74
C THR A 63 9.49 -4.21 12.24
N ARG A 64 9.97 -3.05 12.69
CA ARG A 64 10.07 -2.64 14.11
C ARG A 64 9.02 -1.62 14.54
N GLN A 65 8.20 -1.12 13.61
CA GLN A 65 7.11 -0.19 13.94
C GLN A 65 6.02 -0.88 14.75
N CYS A 66 5.43 -0.16 15.72
CA CYS A 66 4.26 -0.66 16.45
C CYS A 66 3.03 -0.75 15.54
N GLY A 67 2.06 -1.58 15.93
CA GLY A 67 0.82 -1.75 15.17
C GLY A 67 0.07 -0.44 14.90
N ALA A 68 0.14 0.56 15.80
CA ALA A 68 -0.48 1.87 15.57
C ALA A 68 0.12 2.62 14.36
N CYS A 69 1.43 2.57 14.23
CA CYS A 69 2.23 3.32 13.25
C CYS A 69 2.39 2.61 11.90
N ARG A 70 2.13 1.30 11.81
CA ARG A 70 2.21 0.57 10.56
C ARG A 70 1.12 0.99 9.59
N VAL A 71 1.49 1.08 8.32
CA VAL A 71 0.59 1.26 7.18
C VAL A 71 0.26 -0.12 6.62
N ILE A 72 -1.03 -0.39 6.43
CA ILE A 72 -1.52 -1.58 5.71
C ILE A 72 -2.34 -1.09 4.53
N VAL A 73 -2.12 -1.69 3.36
CA VAL A 73 -2.99 -1.53 2.20
C VAL A 73 -3.89 -2.76 2.15
N THR A 74 -5.19 -2.55 2.17
CA THR A 74 -6.18 -3.63 2.08
C THR A 74 -6.94 -3.46 0.77
N GLU A 75 -6.90 -4.50 -0.06
CA GLU A 75 -7.62 -4.57 -1.32
C GLU A 75 -9.09 -4.90 -1.00
N ARG A 76 -10.00 -3.97 -1.33
CA ARG A 76 -11.44 -4.16 -1.11
C ARG A 76 -12.08 -4.87 -2.30
N THR A 77 -11.82 -4.39 -3.51
CA THR A 77 -12.37 -4.95 -4.74
C THR A 77 -11.32 -4.92 -5.82
N ILE A 78 -11.28 -5.97 -6.65
CA ILE A 78 -10.44 -6.07 -7.83
C ILE A 78 -11.35 -6.23 -9.04
N THR A 79 -11.39 -5.23 -9.91
CA THR A 79 -12.07 -5.28 -11.19
C THR A 79 -11.07 -5.62 -12.28
N THR A 80 -11.30 -6.71 -12.99
CA THR A 80 -10.42 -7.19 -14.06
C THR A 80 -11.11 -7.00 -15.40
N ARG A 81 -10.43 -6.31 -16.33
CA ARG A 81 -10.81 -6.22 -17.74
C ARG A 81 -9.84 -7.07 -18.56
N THR A 82 -10.34 -7.87 -19.49
CA THR A 82 -9.48 -8.64 -20.40
C THR A 82 -9.53 -7.99 -21.77
N LEU A 83 -8.36 -7.61 -22.29
CA LEU A 83 -8.25 -7.28 -23.71
C LEU A 83 -8.21 -8.60 -24.48
N THR A 84 -9.30 -8.89 -25.20
CA THR A 84 -9.27 -9.91 -26.25
C THR A 84 -8.45 -9.37 -27.43
N PRO A 85 -7.60 -10.20 -28.07
CA PRO A 85 -6.69 -9.77 -29.14
C PRO A 85 -7.35 -9.35 -30.46
N GLU A 86 -8.65 -9.02 -30.51
CA GLU A 86 -9.38 -8.72 -31.74
C GLU A 86 -9.31 -7.24 -32.20
N VAL A 87 -8.50 -6.39 -31.57
CA VAL A 87 -8.29 -5.01 -32.05
C VAL A 87 -6.80 -4.71 -32.17
N SER A 88 -6.15 -5.36 -33.12
CA SER A 88 -4.83 -4.98 -33.63
C SER A 88 -4.65 -5.50 -35.06
N ALA A 89 -5.56 -5.10 -35.95
CA ALA A 89 -5.37 -5.06 -37.40
C ALA A 89 -6.41 -4.14 -38.04
#